data_AF-A0A8J4C5H2-F1
#
_entry.id   AF-A0A8J4C5H2-F1
#
_cell.length_a   1.000
_cell.length_b   1.000
_cell.length_c   1.000
_cell.angle_alpha   90.00
_cell.angle_beta   90.00
_cell.angle_gamma   90.00
#
_symmetry.space_group_name_H-M   'P 1'
#
loop_
_entity.id
_entity.type
_entity.pdbx_description
1 polymer ?
#
loop_
_entity_poly.entity_id
_entity_poly.type
_entity_poly.pdbx_seq_one_letter_code
_entity_poly.pdbx_strand_id
1 'polypeptide(L)'
;MQSLLQRRTVCTNAFATAAPGHRPIRACKRVVHARNGQTSRRAAVECQAFFNFFTPKPAASIPVVDPRAKPLVERLIGLTSGTESGVKASLSQKAEIAEVITELSRYCLKNPLKSELLFGEWKVLFSSKPAALGGSLLRGGAGPVVFPGQRATQILEAPNKAVNNVEYKTLGFLPGYGRQYGTIEPISTDTFILNLTEVEISTGVGGPIKKTIDAKRKCKILYLDDEIRVVQILRDEPLPDTAADESGPPTGEDLVYVFQRVKEEEETEDAPADDGESDEEAPKPAPFFGGGRKLESAATVAERQVRQQLKEQRGGSAKLAVAPAKPPAGSARLLAAPPPRPGTQRGRRQAVEEVVEDPRERRRREQEEERARKAAEAEAKAAEAKAARERAEAERQAEREKQAAIKELLAKLANEIKERQAEARDALKELKDVEKSTASGLKESQGARARLEEAEGDVKSISMQLDSAAAKKKEAEKAANEAKEQVVAAEKALRARINAALPALVRK
;
A
#
# COMPACT_ATOMS: atom_id res chain seq x y z
N MET A 1 63.76 33.18 8.87
CA MET A 1 62.63 33.22 9.82
C MET A 1 61.94 31.88 9.69
N GLN A 2 62.28 30.87 10.51
CA GLN A 2 61.63 30.59 11.80
C GLN A 2 60.10 30.45 11.61
N SER A 3 59.41 29.35 11.93
CA SER A 3 59.73 28.26 12.86
C SER A 3 58.53 27.29 13.00
N LEU A 4 58.82 26.03 13.38
CA LEU A 4 58.08 25.14 14.31
C LEU A 4 56.68 24.61 13.88
N LEU A 5 56.34 23.31 13.84
CA LEU A 5 56.57 22.08 14.63
C LEU A 5 55.24 21.55 15.25
N GLN A 6 55.18 20.22 15.39
CA GLN A 6 54.25 19.34 16.16
C GLN A 6 53.15 18.69 15.30
N ARG A 7 53.23 17.43 14.84
CA ARG A 7 53.60 16.13 15.47
C ARG A 7 52.85 15.85 16.79
N ARG A 8 51.80 15.03 16.70
CA ARG A 8 51.36 14.10 17.76
C ARG A 8 50.99 12.75 17.16
N THR A 9 51.84 11.77 17.46
CA THR A 9 51.58 10.33 17.47
C THR A 9 51.14 9.91 18.89
N VAL A 10 50.99 8.60 19.12
CA VAL A 10 50.66 7.86 20.36
C VAL A 10 49.13 7.80 20.63
N CYS A 11 48.45 6.67 20.84
CA CYS A 11 48.86 5.40 21.46
C CYS A 11 48.25 4.15 20.81
N THR A 12 49.10 3.14 20.66
CA THR A 12 48.79 1.71 20.62
C THR A 12 48.37 1.22 22.00
N ASN A 13 47.28 0.46 22.10
CA ASN A 13 47.02 -0.40 23.25
C ASN A 13 46.88 -1.84 22.77
N ALA A 14 47.94 -2.61 23.02
CA ALA A 14 47.92 -4.05 23.08
C ALA A 14 47.52 -4.45 24.52
N PHE A 15 46.55 -5.36 24.66
CA PHE A 15 46.42 -6.17 25.86
C PHE A 15 46.28 -7.63 25.46
N ALA A 16 47.00 -8.43 26.23
CA ALA A 16 47.38 -9.79 25.94
C ALA A 16 46.33 -10.81 26.38
N THR A 17 46.29 -11.92 25.63
CA THR A 17 46.19 -13.32 26.07
C THR A 17 45.50 -13.65 27.40
N ALA A 18 44.38 -14.41 27.33
CA ALA A 18 44.17 -15.62 28.13
C ALA A 18 42.97 -16.43 27.61
N ALA A 19 43.22 -17.68 27.25
CA ALA A 19 42.25 -18.78 27.16
C ALA A 19 42.75 -19.90 28.12
N PRO A 20 42.09 -21.06 28.32
CA PRO A 20 40.71 -21.46 28.03
C PRO A 20 40.00 -22.05 29.29
N GLY A 21 38.67 -22.25 29.22
CA GLY A 21 37.91 -22.88 30.31
C GLY A 21 36.75 -23.74 29.80
N HIS A 22 37.06 -24.97 29.39
CA HIS A 22 36.09 -26.03 29.13
C HIS A 22 35.30 -26.40 30.40
N ARG A 23 33.96 -26.44 30.32
CA ARG A 23 33.12 -27.28 31.17
C ARG A 23 32.01 -27.94 30.32
N PRO A 24 32.01 -29.26 30.14
CA PRO A 24 30.86 -29.98 29.59
C PRO A 24 29.83 -30.25 30.69
N ILE A 25 28.58 -29.81 30.46
CA ILE A 25 27.45 -30.19 31.31
C ILE A 25 26.96 -31.57 30.88
N ARG A 26 26.93 -32.48 31.87
CA ARG A 26 26.56 -33.89 31.77
C ARG A 26 25.09 -34.06 31.36
N ALA A 27 24.87 -34.86 30.33
CA ALA A 27 23.60 -35.49 30.03
C ALA A 27 23.24 -36.52 31.11
N CYS A 28 22.12 -36.34 31.80
CA CYS A 28 21.49 -37.39 32.59
C CYS A 28 20.45 -38.12 31.72
N LYS A 29 20.85 -39.28 31.19
CA LYS A 29 19.91 -40.31 30.73
C LYS A 29 19.19 -40.86 31.96
N ARG A 30 17.87 -40.69 32.04
CA ARG A 30 17.02 -41.47 32.95
C ARG A 30 16.11 -42.33 32.08
N VAL A 31 16.57 -43.55 31.82
CA VAL A 31 15.77 -44.65 31.30
C VAL A 31 14.98 -45.22 32.48
N VAL A 32 13.65 -45.18 32.42
CA VAL A 32 12.79 -45.98 33.30
C VAL A 32 11.95 -46.87 32.39
N HIS A 33 12.32 -48.16 32.39
CA HIS A 33 11.42 -49.23 31.98
C HIS A 33 10.67 -49.73 33.22
N ALA A 34 9.34 -49.70 33.16
CA ALA A 34 8.44 -50.57 33.92
C ALA A 34 7.07 -50.52 33.22
N ARG A 35 6.78 -51.53 32.41
CA ARG A 35 6.00 -52.73 32.75
C ARG A 35 4.51 -52.57 32.44
N ASN A 36 4.18 -53.26 31.36
CA ASN A 36 2.88 -53.73 30.93
C ASN A 36 2.08 -54.32 32.11
N GLY A 37 0.83 -53.89 32.26
CA GLY A 37 -0.11 -54.34 33.28
C GLY A 37 -1.52 -54.19 32.75
N GLN A 38 -2.00 -55.27 32.15
CA GLN A 38 -3.28 -55.43 31.48
C GLN A 38 -4.41 -55.59 32.52
N THR A 39 -5.63 -55.25 32.10
CA THR A 39 -6.95 -55.63 32.66
C THR A 39 -7.50 -54.83 33.86
N SER A 40 -8.63 -54.15 33.65
CA SER A 40 -9.94 -54.60 34.14
C SER A 40 -11.02 -53.56 33.82
N ARG A 41 -12.03 -54.00 33.05
CA ARG A 41 -13.30 -53.29 32.86
C ARG A 41 -14.03 -53.21 34.20
N ARG A 42 -14.36 -52.02 34.69
CA ARG A 42 -15.49 -51.79 35.60
C ARG A 42 -16.18 -50.48 35.25
N ALA A 43 -17.49 -50.57 35.07
CA ALA A 43 -18.40 -49.49 34.75
C ALA A 43 -18.27 -48.34 35.76
N ALA A 44 -18.06 -47.13 35.26
CA ALA A 44 -18.17 -45.92 36.06
C ALA A 44 -19.67 -45.60 36.20
N VAL A 45 -20.15 -45.71 37.44
CA VAL A 45 -21.42 -45.12 37.87
C VAL A 45 -21.25 -43.61 37.80
N GLU A 46 -22.13 -42.96 37.04
CA GLU A 46 -22.21 -41.52 36.89
C GLU A 46 -22.72 -40.90 38.20
N CYS A 47 -21.80 -40.63 39.14
CA CYS A 47 -22.10 -39.81 40.29
C CYS A 47 -22.11 -38.34 39.86
N GLN A 48 -23.29 -37.80 39.57
CA GLN A 48 -23.56 -36.36 39.58
C GLN A 48 -23.27 -35.83 40.99
N ALA A 49 -22.00 -35.46 41.23
CA ALA A 49 -21.55 -34.97 42.51
C ALA A 49 -21.68 -33.45 42.56
N PHE A 50 -22.33 -32.98 43.63
CA PHE A 50 -22.60 -31.60 44.04
C PHE A 50 -21.34 -30.76 44.36
N PHE A 51 -20.21 -30.97 43.66
CA PHE A 51 -18.93 -30.31 43.92
C PHE A 51 -18.53 -29.29 42.83
N ASN A 52 -19.48 -28.50 42.34
CA ASN A 52 -19.19 -27.34 41.47
C ASN A 52 -18.60 -26.12 42.22
N PHE A 53 -18.19 -26.27 43.48
CA PHE A 53 -17.60 -25.20 44.29
C PHE A 53 -16.06 -25.12 44.20
N PHE A 54 -15.41 -26.12 43.60
CA PHE A 54 -13.95 -26.17 43.41
C PHE A 54 -13.50 -26.20 41.95
N THR A 55 -14.41 -26.01 40.99
CA THR A 55 -13.96 -25.65 39.65
C THR A 55 -13.31 -24.26 39.77
N PRO A 56 -11.99 -24.13 39.54
CA PRO A 56 -11.38 -22.81 39.52
C PRO A 56 -12.16 -22.01 38.49
N LYS A 57 -12.83 -20.95 38.94
CA LYS A 57 -13.50 -19.98 38.08
C LYS A 57 -12.55 -19.73 36.91
N PRO A 58 -12.91 -20.04 35.65
CA PRO A 58 -12.00 -19.90 34.53
C PRO A 58 -11.40 -18.51 34.66
N ALA A 59 -10.07 -18.45 34.82
CA ALA A 59 -9.37 -17.22 35.07
C ALA A 59 -9.78 -16.31 33.93
N ALA A 60 -10.63 -15.31 34.23
CA ALA A 60 -11.08 -14.36 33.24
C ALA A 60 -9.81 -13.83 32.59
N SER A 61 -9.67 -14.06 31.28
CA SER A 61 -8.56 -13.54 30.50
C SER A 61 -8.50 -12.06 30.85
N ILE A 62 -7.48 -11.67 31.61
CA ILE A 62 -7.30 -10.27 31.97
C ILE A 62 -7.21 -9.58 30.63
N PRO A 63 -8.14 -8.64 30.30
CA PRO A 63 -8.04 -7.93 29.05
C PRO A 63 -6.67 -7.28 29.06
N VAL A 64 -5.80 -7.76 28.16
CA VAL A 64 -4.39 -7.34 28.11
C VAL A 64 -4.32 -5.83 27.83
N VAL A 65 -5.41 -5.27 27.29
CA VAL A 65 -5.54 -3.88 26.88
C VAL A 65 -6.56 -3.10 27.73
N ASP A 66 -6.23 -1.82 27.99
CA ASP A 66 -7.05 -0.88 28.73
C ASP A 66 -8.40 -0.65 28.02
N PRO A 67 -9.55 -0.86 28.70
CA PRO A 67 -10.87 -0.65 28.10
C PRO A 67 -11.10 0.79 27.61
N ARG A 68 -10.34 1.78 28.09
CA ARG A 68 -10.42 3.17 27.64
C ARG A 68 -9.84 3.39 26.24
N ALA A 69 -8.98 2.48 25.77
CA ALA A 69 -8.40 2.57 24.43
C ALA A 69 -9.41 2.16 23.34
N LYS A 70 -10.34 1.25 23.65
CA LYS A 70 -11.36 0.72 22.71
C LYS A 70 -12.12 1.80 21.91
N PRO A 71 -12.74 2.83 22.53
CA PRO A 71 -13.44 3.86 21.76
C PRO A 71 -12.50 4.67 20.84
N LEU A 72 -11.21 4.80 21.20
CA LEU A 72 -10.22 5.45 20.34
C LEU A 72 -9.81 4.56 19.17
N VAL A 73 -9.71 3.25 19.38
CA VAL A 73 -9.47 2.25 18.33
C VAL A 73 -10.62 2.26 17.32
N GLU A 74 -11.87 2.18 17.79
CA GLU A 74 -13.07 2.24 16.93
C GLU A 74 -13.12 3.55 16.13
N ARG A 75 -12.83 4.68 16.79
CA ARG A 75 -12.75 5.99 16.12
C ARG A 75 -11.65 6.01 15.05
N LEU A 76 -10.46 5.47 15.35
CA LEU A 76 -9.35 5.42 14.40
C LEU A 76 -9.68 4.53 13.20
N ILE A 77 -10.30 3.36 13.42
CA ILE A 77 -10.78 2.49 12.35
C ILE A 77 -11.82 3.22 11.50
N GLY A 78 -12.78 3.90 12.12
CA GLY A 78 -13.79 4.72 11.41
C GLY A 78 -13.16 5.80 10.55
N LEU A 79 -12.21 6.58 11.09
CA LEU A 79 -11.52 7.64 10.35
C LEU A 79 -10.64 7.12 9.20
N THR A 80 -10.05 5.94 9.35
CA THR A 80 -9.17 5.35 8.35
C THR A 80 -9.93 4.51 7.32
N SER A 81 -11.13 4.05 7.65
CA SER A 81 -12.02 3.34 6.74
C SER A 81 -12.35 4.20 5.51
N GLY A 82 -12.22 3.62 4.32
CA GLY A 82 -12.48 4.32 3.06
C GLY A 82 -11.36 5.26 2.57
N THR A 83 -10.27 5.45 3.32
CA THR A 83 -9.16 6.33 2.89
C THR A 83 -8.17 5.69 1.90
N GLU A 84 -8.34 4.41 1.53
CA GLU A 84 -7.44 3.64 0.65
C GLU A 84 -5.97 3.67 1.10
N SER A 85 -5.73 3.35 2.38
CA SER A 85 -4.42 3.45 3.04
C SER A 85 -3.84 4.88 3.03
N GLY A 86 -4.69 5.89 3.12
CA GLY A 86 -4.31 7.31 3.23
C GLY A 86 -4.23 8.08 1.90
N VAL A 87 -4.53 7.46 0.76
CA VAL A 87 -4.55 8.11 -0.56
C VAL A 87 -5.68 9.14 -0.66
N LYS A 88 -6.87 8.79 -0.14
CA LYS A 88 -8.08 9.64 -0.17
C LYS A 88 -8.27 10.49 1.09
N ALA A 89 -7.36 10.39 2.06
CA ALA A 89 -7.48 11.12 3.32
C ALA A 89 -7.20 12.62 3.13
N SER A 90 -8.14 13.47 3.55
CA SER A 90 -7.96 14.92 3.55
C SER A 90 -6.92 15.37 4.59
N LEU A 91 -6.36 16.57 4.43
CA LEU A 91 -5.39 17.11 5.41
C LEU A 91 -6.00 17.23 6.82
N SER A 92 -7.27 17.61 6.92
CA SER A 92 -8.01 17.66 8.19
C SER A 92 -8.14 16.28 8.83
N GLN A 93 -8.51 15.26 8.04
CA GLN A 93 -8.59 13.88 8.52
C GLN A 93 -7.23 13.35 9.00
N LYS A 94 -6.15 13.68 8.30
CA LYS A 94 -4.79 13.29 8.71
C LYS A 94 -4.39 13.91 10.05
N ALA A 95 -4.79 15.15 10.31
CA ALA A 95 -4.56 15.82 11.60
C ALA A 95 -5.36 15.13 12.72
N GLU A 96 -6.65 14.86 12.51
CA GLU A 96 -7.49 14.13 13.48
C GLU A 96 -6.94 12.72 13.77
N ILE A 97 -6.48 12.00 12.75
CA ILE A 97 -5.83 10.69 12.90
C ILE A 97 -4.57 10.82 13.77
N ALA A 98 -3.74 11.84 13.54
CA ALA A 98 -2.52 12.06 14.31
C ALA A 98 -2.82 12.36 15.79
N GLU A 99 -3.87 13.13 16.09
CA GLU A 99 -4.33 13.39 17.44
C GLU A 99 -4.77 12.10 18.15
N VAL A 100 -5.62 11.29 17.51
CA VAL A 100 -6.09 10.02 18.07
C VAL A 100 -4.94 9.05 18.31
N ILE A 101 -3.97 8.98 17.39
CA ILE A 101 -2.76 8.15 17.57
C ILE A 101 -1.94 8.63 18.76
N THR A 102 -1.81 9.94 18.95
CA THR A 102 -1.08 10.52 20.07
C THR A 102 -1.77 10.18 21.40
N GLU A 103 -3.11 10.19 21.45
CA GLU A 103 -3.87 9.75 22.62
C GLU A 103 -3.74 8.24 22.87
N LEU A 104 -3.84 7.42 21.82
CA LEU A 104 -3.69 5.96 21.89
C LEU A 104 -2.30 5.53 22.39
N SER A 105 -1.26 6.28 22.03
CA SER A 105 0.12 5.96 22.44
C SER A 105 0.31 5.88 23.96
N ARG A 106 -0.55 6.57 24.73
CA ARG A 106 -0.55 6.54 26.21
C ARG A 106 -1.02 5.21 26.79
N TYR A 107 -1.75 4.42 26.01
CA TYR A 107 -2.32 3.13 26.41
C TYR A 107 -1.55 1.94 25.84
N CYS A 108 -0.35 2.15 25.29
CA CYS A 108 0.46 1.07 24.72
C CYS A 108 0.93 0.06 25.79
N LEU A 109 1.00 -1.21 25.40
CA LEU A 109 1.48 -2.30 26.24
C LEU A 109 2.94 -2.09 26.67
N LYS A 110 3.28 -2.55 27.88
CA LYS A 110 4.68 -2.58 28.34
C LYS A 110 5.43 -3.67 27.55
N ASN A 111 6.36 -3.26 26.68
CA ASN A 111 7.16 -4.13 25.78
C ASN A 111 6.35 -4.81 24.65
N PRO A 112 5.81 -4.04 23.69
CA PRO A 112 5.01 -4.59 22.60
C PRO A 112 5.77 -5.62 21.73
N LEU A 113 7.11 -5.50 21.63
CA LEU A 113 7.93 -6.43 20.83
C LEU A 113 8.02 -7.85 21.37
N LYS A 114 7.70 -8.07 22.65
CA LYS A 114 7.65 -9.41 23.26
C LYS A 114 6.25 -10.01 23.22
N SER A 115 5.25 -9.23 22.80
CA SER A 115 3.87 -9.69 22.77
C SER A 115 3.64 -10.60 21.57
N GLU A 116 2.99 -11.74 21.79
CA GLU A 116 2.55 -12.63 20.71
C GLU A 116 1.55 -11.94 19.77
N LEU A 117 0.85 -10.91 20.27
CA LEU A 117 -0.04 -10.08 19.47
C LEU A 117 0.68 -9.37 18.32
N LEU A 118 2.01 -9.23 18.34
CA LEU A 118 2.74 -8.62 17.23
C LEU A 118 2.65 -9.47 15.94
N PHE A 119 2.60 -10.79 16.09
CA PHE A 119 2.66 -11.75 14.99
C PHE A 119 1.28 -12.02 14.37
N GLY A 120 1.29 -12.38 13.09
CA GLY A 120 0.09 -12.62 12.29
C GLY A 120 0.02 -11.73 11.06
N GLU A 121 -1.13 -11.74 10.40
CA GLU A 121 -1.40 -10.93 9.21
C GLU A 121 -2.08 -9.60 9.56
N TRP A 122 -1.55 -8.52 8.97
CA TRP A 122 -1.94 -7.16 9.26
C TRP A 122 -2.23 -6.37 7.98
N LYS A 123 -3.47 -5.93 7.81
CA LYS A 123 -3.90 -5.07 6.71
C LYS A 123 -3.54 -3.61 6.99
N VAL A 124 -2.96 -2.91 6.02
CA VAL A 124 -2.65 -1.47 6.15
C VAL A 124 -3.91 -0.64 5.94
N LEU A 125 -4.43 -0.05 7.01
CA LEU A 125 -5.59 0.84 6.96
C LEU A 125 -5.22 2.27 6.58
N PHE A 126 -4.06 2.76 7.04
CA PHE A 126 -3.63 4.14 6.81
C PHE A 126 -2.11 4.25 6.79
N SER A 127 -1.61 5.14 5.94
CA SER A 127 -0.24 5.65 5.96
C SER A 127 -0.26 7.17 5.84
N SER A 128 0.53 7.86 6.66
CA SER A 128 0.65 9.33 6.57
C SER A 128 1.14 9.77 5.18
N LYS A 129 2.04 8.97 4.59
CA LYS A 129 2.59 9.15 3.24
C LYS A 129 2.26 7.91 2.38
N PRO A 130 1.14 7.91 1.66
CA PRO A 130 0.73 6.76 0.86
C PRO A 130 1.74 6.40 -0.24
N ALA A 131 2.50 7.36 -0.76
CA ALA A 131 3.56 7.11 -1.76
C ALA A 131 4.72 6.23 -1.23
N ALA A 132 4.89 6.12 0.08
CA ALA A 132 5.93 5.27 0.69
C ALA A 132 5.53 3.78 0.78
N LEU A 133 4.24 3.47 0.63
CA LEU A 133 3.72 2.11 0.57
C LEU A 133 4.00 1.53 -0.83
N GLY A 134 4.84 0.50 -0.90
CA GLY A 134 5.15 -0.22 -2.16
C GLY A 134 6.14 0.49 -3.10
N GLY A 135 6.71 1.62 -2.69
CA GLY A 135 7.64 2.42 -3.51
C GLY A 135 6.94 3.41 -4.44
N SER A 136 7.70 4.39 -4.94
CA SER A 136 7.19 5.52 -5.73
C SER A 136 6.45 5.06 -7.01
N LEU A 137 6.82 3.92 -7.57
CA LEU A 137 6.23 3.36 -8.79
C LEU A 137 4.77 2.91 -8.63
N LEU A 138 4.38 2.39 -7.46
CA LEU A 138 3.04 1.83 -7.26
C LEU A 138 2.05 2.87 -6.73
N ARG A 139 2.49 3.86 -5.94
CA ARG A 139 1.60 4.83 -5.30
C ARG A 139 1.97 6.31 -5.49
N GLY A 140 3.04 6.62 -6.22
CA GLY A 140 3.40 7.98 -6.62
C GLY A 140 2.80 8.37 -7.97
N GLY A 141 2.49 9.66 -8.16
CA GLY A 141 2.05 10.23 -9.45
C GLY A 141 0.82 9.55 -10.04
N ALA A 142 0.95 8.98 -11.24
CA ALA A 142 -0.11 8.24 -11.94
C ALA A 142 -0.38 6.84 -11.38
N GLY A 143 0.42 6.34 -10.41
CA GLY A 143 0.32 5.00 -9.84
C GLY A 143 -1.09 4.62 -9.33
N PRO A 144 -1.76 5.44 -8.52
CA PRO A 144 -3.13 5.16 -8.06
C PRO A 144 -4.17 5.02 -9.18
N VAL A 145 -3.94 5.69 -10.33
CA VAL A 145 -4.81 5.62 -11.51
C VAL A 145 -4.53 4.33 -12.30
N VAL A 146 -3.27 3.93 -12.39
CA VAL A 146 -2.84 2.72 -13.12
C VAL A 146 -3.07 1.45 -12.30
N PHE A 147 -3.07 1.54 -10.97
CA PHE A 147 -3.17 0.40 -10.06
C PHE A 147 -4.28 0.65 -9.01
N PRO A 148 -5.56 0.70 -9.40
CA PRO A 148 -6.66 0.89 -8.46
C PRO A 148 -6.80 -0.30 -7.51
N GLY A 149 -7.32 -0.04 -6.31
CA GLY A 149 -7.73 -1.09 -5.37
C GLY A 149 -6.60 -1.87 -4.71
N GLN A 150 -5.45 -1.24 -4.49
CA GLN A 150 -4.30 -1.91 -3.88
C GLN A 150 -4.61 -2.39 -2.46
N ARG A 151 -4.31 -3.65 -2.17
CA ARG A 151 -4.40 -4.25 -0.84
C ARG A 151 -3.00 -4.47 -0.32
N ALA A 152 -2.60 -3.65 0.65
CA ALA A 152 -1.34 -3.81 1.34
C ALA A 152 -1.57 -4.60 2.63
N THR A 153 -0.92 -5.75 2.75
CA THR A 153 -0.87 -6.57 3.95
C THR A 153 0.57 -6.75 4.40
N GLN A 154 0.77 -6.95 5.70
CA GLN A 154 2.06 -7.20 6.31
C GLN A 154 1.93 -8.41 7.22
N ILE A 155 2.66 -9.47 6.89
CA ILE A 155 2.68 -10.71 7.64
C ILE A 155 3.94 -10.69 8.50
N LEU A 156 3.77 -10.79 9.82
CA LEU A 156 4.89 -10.96 10.76
C LEU A 156 4.86 -12.39 11.29
N GLU A 157 5.89 -13.17 10.97
CA GLU A 157 6.03 -14.55 11.45
C GLU A 157 7.13 -14.61 12.52
N ALA A 158 6.83 -15.34 13.59
CA ALA A 158 7.82 -15.64 14.62
C ALA A 158 8.95 -16.52 14.04
N PRO A 159 10.22 -16.36 14.47
CA PRO A 159 10.66 -15.37 15.46
C PRO A 159 10.83 -13.95 14.90
N ASN A 160 11.35 -13.78 13.67
CA ASN A 160 11.84 -12.49 13.18
C ASN A 160 11.57 -12.24 11.69
N LYS A 161 10.58 -12.87 11.06
CA LYS A 161 10.33 -12.67 9.62
C LYS A 161 9.23 -11.65 9.39
N ALA A 162 9.45 -10.78 8.41
CA ALA A 162 8.47 -9.81 7.94
C ALA A 162 8.27 -9.94 6.44
N VAL A 163 7.02 -10.05 6.00
CA VAL A 163 6.63 -10.09 4.60
C VAL A 163 5.63 -8.97 4.34
N ASN A 164 6.03 -7.97 3.57
CA ASN A 164 5.11 -6.94 3.09
C ASN A 164 4.55 -7.41 1.75
N ASN A 165 3.25 -7.63 1.65
CA ASN A 165 2.58 -7.98 0.40
C ASN A 165 1.72 -6.80 -0.06
N VAL A 166 1.84 -6.41 -1.32
CA VAL A 166 1.01 -5.38 -1.95
C VAL A 166 0.41 -5.99 -3.20
N GLU A 167 -0.87 -6.33 -3.12
CA GLU A 167 -1.64 -6.83 -4.25
C GLU A 167 -2.27 -5.67 -4.99
N TYR A 168 -2.23 -5.70 -6.31
CA TYR A 168 -2.79 -4.66 -7.15
C TYR A 168 -3.35 -5.23 -8.44
N LYS A 169 -4.24 -4.46 -9.09
CA LYS A 169 -4.73 -4.76 -10.43
C LYS A 169 -4.23 -3.69 -11.39
N THR A 170 -3.31 -4.06 -12.30
CA THR A 170 -2.86 -3.13 -13.34
C THR A 170 -4.01 -2.87 -14.30
N LEU A 171 -4.25 -1.57 -14.57
CA LEU A 171 -5.38 -1.08 -15.37
C LEU A 171 -6.75 -1.61 -14.90
N GLY A 172 -6.87 -2.05 -13.64
CA GLY A 172 -8.08 -2.61 -13.06
C GLY A 172 -8.40 -4.07 -13.43
N PHE A 173 -7.66 -4.71 -14.34
CA PHE A 173 -7.98 -6.07 -14.80
C PHE A 173 -6.85 -7.09 -14.63
N LEU A 174 -5.58 -6.71 -14.69
CA LEU A 174 -4.49 -7.68 -14.62
C LEU A 174 -3.97 -7.79 -13.18
N PRO A 175 -4.13 -8.95 -12.51
CA PRO A 175 -3.63 -9.12 -11.15
C PRO A 175 -2.09 -9.10 -11.14
N GLY A 176 -1.54 -8.36 -10.20
CA GLY A 176 -0.11 -8.30 -9.92
C GLY A 176 0.12 -8.18 -8.41
N TYR A 177 1.35 -8.44 -7.99
CA TYR A 177 1.74 -8.32 -6.59
C TYR A 177 3.17 -7.84 -6.45
N GLY A 178 3.43 -7.12 -5.37
CA GLY A 178 4.77 -6.78 -4.89
C GLY A 178 4.97 -7.36 -3.49
N ARG A 179 5.90 -8.29 -3.34
CA ARG A 179 6.28 -8.86 -2.04
C ARG A 179 7.65 -8.34 -1.64
N GLN A 180 7.81 -7.96 -0.38
CA GLN A 180 9.09 -7.60 0.19
C GLN A 180 9.33 -8.50 1.40
N TYR A 181 10.45 -9.20 1.39
CA TYR A 181 10.87 -10.07 2.48
C TYR A 181 11.93 -9.33 3.30
N GLY A 182 11.82 -9.48 4.61
CA GLY A 182 12.76 -8.88 5.53
C GLY A 182 12.76 -9.55 6.89
N THR A 183 13.65 -9.07 7.76
CA THR A 183 13.79 -9.52 9.14
C THR A 183 13.59 -8.37 10.11
N ILE A 184 13.10 -8.71 11.31
CA ILE A 184 12.91 -7.78 12.42
C ILE A 184 14.01 -8.01 13.46
N GLU A 185 14.76 -6.97 13.75
CA GLU A 185 15.79 -6.96 14.80
C GLU A 185 15.37 -6.00 15.92
N PRO A 186 14.98 -6.51 17.11
CA PRO A 186 14.57 -5.66 18.22
C PRO A 186 15.77 -4.88 18.77
N ILE A 187 15.63 -3.55 18.87
CA ILE A 187 16.65 -2.65 19.47
C ILE A 187 16.31 -2.36 20.93
N SER A 188 15.05 -1.98 21.17
CA SER A 188 14.55 -1.58 22.48
C SER A 188 13.27 -2.34 22.81
N THR A 189 12.53 -1.87 23.82
CA THR A 189 11.24 -2.41 24.24
C THR A 189 10.13 -2.21 23.21
N ASP A 190 10.20 -1.11 22.46
CA ASP A 190 9.19 -0.63 21.51
C ASP A 190 9.75 -0.36 20.10
N THR A 191 11.08 -0.38 19.93
CA THR A 191 11.76 -0.01 18.68
C THR A 191 12.53 -1.20 18.11
N PHE A 192 12.44 -1.38 16.80
CA PHE A 192 13.09 -2.45 16.03
C PHE A 192 13.62 -1.94 14.69
N ILE A 193 14.59 -2.66 14.12
CA ILE A 193 15.05 -2.46 12.74
C ILE A 193 14.32 -3.46 11.85
N LEU A 194 13.69 -2.96 10.80
CA LEU A 194 13.19 -3.75 9.70
C LEU A 194 14.25 -3.78 8.59
N ASN A 195 14.89 -4.93 8.42
CA ASN A 195 15.87 -5.18 7.37
C ASN A 195 15.16 -5.83 6.17
N LEU A 196 14.93 -5.09 5.09
CA LEU A 196 14.34 -5.62 3.86
C LEU A 196 15.47 -6.14 2.97
N THR A 197 15.44 -7.42 2.62
CA THR A 197 16.50 -8.12 1.88
C THR A 197 16.13 -8.44 0.43
N GLU A 198 14.86 -8.75 0.19
CA GLU A 198 14.40 -9.22 -1.12
C GLU A 198 13.08 -8.55 -1.51
N VAL A 199 12.97 -8.18 -2.78
CA VAL A 199 11.75 -7.65 -3.38
C VAL A 199 11.39 -8.45 -4.61
N GLU A 200 10.16 -8.95 -4.64
CA GLU A 200 9.58 -9.74 -5.72
C GLU A 200 8.40 -8.97 -6.29
N ILE A 201 8.49 -8.58 -7.56
CA ILE A 201 7.42 -7.85 -8.26
C ILE A 201 6.93 -8.70 -9.42
N SER A 202 5.62 -8.95 -9.45
CA SER A 202 4.93 -9.61 -10.53
C SER A 202 3.94 -8.64 -11.17
N THR A 203 4.16 -8.30 -12.44
CA THR A 203 3.29 -7.40 -13.22
C THR A 203 2.22 -8.14 -14.03
N GLY A 204 2.02 -9.44 -13.80
CA GLY A 204 1.06 -10.28 -14.52
C GLY A 204 1.48 -10.64 -15.96
N VAL A 205 2.34 -9.83 -16.59
CA VAL A 205 2.99 -10.10 -17.88
C VAL A 205 4.50 -10.19 -17.67
N GLY A 206 5.09 -11.35 -17.94
CA GLY A 206 6.47 -11.67 -17.58
C GLY A 206 6.57 -12.09 -16.12
N GLY A 207 7.16 -13.26 -15.86
CA GLY A 207 7.23 -13.86 -14.53
C GLY A 207 7.81 -12.95 -13.43
N PRO A 208 7.75 -13.38 -12.16
CA PRO A 208 8.16 -12.54 -11.03
C PRO A 208 9.62 -12.09 -11.16
N ILE A 209 9.83 -10.77 -11.08
CA ILE A 209 11.16 -10.16 -11.06
C ILE A 209 11.62 -10.09 -9.61
N LYS A 210 12.71 -10.79 -9.30
CA LYS A 210 13.34 -10.76 -7.97
C LYS A 210 14.51 -9.78 -7.99
N LYS A 211 14.54 -8.86 -7.04
CA LYS A 211 15.63 -7.91 -6.80
C LYS A 211 16.07 -8.02 -5.35
N THR A 212 17.38 -8.08 -5.13
CA THR A 212 17.96 -8.01 -3.78
C THR A 212 18.12 -6.53 -3.42
N ILE A 213 17.65 -6.12 -2.25
CA ILE A 213 17.77 -4.76 -1.71
C ILE A 213 18.30 -4.91 -0.28
N ASP A 214 19.16 -4.01 0.18
CA ASP A 214 19.54 -3.95 1.60
C ASP A 214 19.06 -2.62 2.16
N ALA A 215 17.80 -2.57 2.58
CA ALA A 215 17.19 -1.36 3.12
C ALA A 215 16.85 -1.57 4.60
N LYS A 216 17.35 -0.69 5.47
CA LYS A 216 17.16 -0.76 6.91
C LYS A 216 16.29 0.38 7.39
N ARG A 217 15.21 0.07 8.09
CA ARG A 217 14.28 1.07 8.62
C ARG A 217 14.11 0.90 10.12
N LYS A 218 14.31 1.97 10.88
CA LYS A 218 14.01 1.96 12.31
C LYS A 218 12.54 2.24 12.53
N CYS A 219 11.86 1.33 13.20
CA CYS A 219 10.42 1.36 13.43
C CYS A 219 10.14 1.34 14.93
N LYS A 220 9.26 2.22 15.39
CA LYS A 220 8.78 2.33 16.75
C LYS A 220 7.29 1.96 16.80
N ILE A 221 6.93 1.03 17.67
CA ILE A 221 5.52 0.67 17.92
C ILE A 221 4.93 1.70 18.88
N LEU A 222 3.95 2.46 18.41
CA LEU A 222 3.23 3.45 19.23
C LEU A 222 2.07 2.84 20.01
N TYR A 223 1.41 1.85 19.42
CA TYR A 223 0.27 1.16 20.03
C TYR A 223 0.16 -0.25 19.44
N LEU A 224 -0.24 -1.22 20.26
CA LEU A 224 -0.45 -2.61 19.87
C LEU A 224 -1.60 -3.20 20.68
N ASP A 225 -2.57 -3.78 19.97
CA ASP A 225 -3.74 -4.46 20.50
C ASP A 225 -4.05 -5.71 19.65
N ASP A 226 -5.13 -6.41 19.96
CA ASP A 226 -5.63 -7.54 19.17
C ASP A 226 -6.23 -7.11 17.82
N GLU A 227 -6.75 -5.89 17.71
CA GLU A 227 -7.38 -5.37 16.50
C GLU A 227 -6.47 -4.48 15.65
N ILE A 228 -5.68 -3.61 16.28
CA ILE A 228 -4.84 -2.65 15.55
C ILE A 228 -3.41 -2.60 16.09
N ARG A 229 -2.48 -2.20 15.23
CA ARG A 229 -1.15 -1.75 15.63
C ARG A 229 -0.78 -0.47 14.90
N VAL A 230 -0.06 0.40 15.60
CA VAL A 230 0.42 1.67 15.06
C VAL A 230 1.93 1.68 15.10
N VAL A 231 2.56 1.92 13.96
CA VAL A 231 4.02 1.94 13.82
C VAL A 231 4.47 3.26 13.22
N GLN A 232 5.43 3.90 13.86
CA GLN A 232 6.12 5.08 13.39
C GLN A 232 7.49 4.67 12.86
N ILE A 233 7.79 4.96 11.60
CA ILE A 233 9.13 4.81 11.04
C ILE A 233 9.91 6.07 11.39
N LEU A 234 10.92 5.90 12.23
CA LEU A 234 11.88 6.94 12.59
C LEU A 234 12.85 7.10 11.43
N ARG A 235 12.97 8.31 10.91
CA ARG A 235 14.05 8.66 9.99
C ARG A 235 15.30 8.91 10.82
N ASP A 236 16.06 7.85 11.09
CA ASP A 236 17.43 8.05 11.53
C ASP A 236 18.22 8.68 10.36
N GLU A 237 19.06 9.65 10.70
CA GLU A 237 20.20 10.22 9.97
C GLU A 237 20.60 9.48 8.67
N PRO A 238 20.88 10.17 7.55
CA PRO A 238 20.93 9.59 6.21
C PRO A 238 21.86 8.37 6.13
N LEU A 239 21.27 7.18 6.24
CA LEU A 239 21.88 5.99 5.68
C LEU A 239 21.81 6.15 4.15
N PRO A 240 22.91 5.89 3.42
CA PRO A 240 23.00 6.12 1.99
C PRO A 240 22.12 5.12 1.21
N ASP A 241 20.82 5.38 1.16
CA ASP A 241 19.87 4.64 0.33
C ASP A 241 20.08 5.06 -1.14
N THR A 242 20.84 4.22 -1.85
CA THR A 242 21.43 4.51 -3.17
C THR A 242 20.46 4.46 -4.36
N ALA A 243 19.14 4.52 -4.15
CA ALA A 243 18.19 4.37 -5.27
C ALA A 243 16.85 5.14 -5.16
N ALA A 244 16.63 5.95 -4.12
CA ALA A 244 15.34 6.60 -3.89
C ALA A 244 15.35 8.14 -3.95
N ASP A 245 16.52 8.78 -4.10
CA ASP A 245 16.69 10.21 -3.80
C ASP A 245 16.41 11.19 -4.94
N GLU A 246 16.03 10.76 -6.14
CA GLU A 246 15.81 11.71 -7.26
C GLU A 246 14.42 12.40 -7.28
N SER A 247 13.53 12.21 -6.29
CA SER A 247 12.19 12.86 -6.32
C SER A 247 11.55 13.20 -4.97
N GLY A 248 12.33 13.39 -3.89
CA GLY A 248 11.79 13.73 -2.57
C GLY A 248 11.47 15.22 -2.36
N PRO A 249 10.21 15.62 -2.04
CA PRO A 249 9.88 16.96 -1.52
C PRO A 249 10.34 17.13 -0.04
N PRO A 250 10.34 18.35 0.52
CA PRO A 250 11.24 18.72 1.62
C PRO A 250 10.88 18.08 2.97
N THR A 251 11.94 17.65 3.66
CA THR A 251 12.21 17.67 5.11
C THR A 251 11.08 17.38 6.12
N GLY A 252 11.23 16.28 6.88
CA GLY A 252 10.97 16.32 8.33
C GLY A 252 9.86 15.43 8.91
N GLU A 253 8.83 15.06 8.15
CA GLU A 253 7.69 14.36 8.76
C GLU A 253 7.92 12.84 8.88
N ASP A 254 7.79 12.33 10.11
CA ASP A 254 7.79 10.91 10.44
C ASP A 254 6.68 10.15 9.69
N LEU A 255 6.98 8.92 9.27
CA LEU A 255 6.00 8.08 8.61
C LEU A 255 5.23 7.26 9.64
N VAL A 256 3.91 7.37 9.64
CA VAL A 256 3.05 6.63 10.57
C VAL A 256 2.16 5.69 9.78
N TYR A 257 2.09 4.44 10.23
CA TYR A 257 1.27 3.38 9.67
C TYR A 257 0.30 2.87 10.71
N VAL A 258 -0.97 2.72 10.31
CA VAL A 258 -2.01 2.05 11.10
C VAL A 258 -2.34 0.75 10.38
N PHE A 259 -2.20 -0.35 11.10
CA PHE A 259 -2.55 -1.67 10.62
C PHE A 259 -3.71 -2.24 11.43
N GLN A 260 -4.56 -3.01 10.76
CA GLN A 260 -5.63 -3.79 11.37
C GLN A 260 -5.32 -5.27 11.20
N ARG A 261 -5.51 -6.05 12.27
CA ARG A 261 -5.30 -7.49 12.24
C ARG A 261 -6.34 -8.13 11.33
N VAL A 262 -5.90 -9.00 10.43
CA VAL A 262 -6.81 -9.87 9.69
C VAL A 262 -7.13 -11.02 10.64
N LYS A 263 -8.33 -11.00 11.20
CA LYS A 263 -8.86 -12.18 11.88
C LYS A 263 -9.20 -13.16 10.76
N GLU A 264 -8.51 -14.29 10.70
CA GLU A 264 -9.05 -15.46 10.01
C GLU A 264 -10.35 -15.77 10.75
N GLU A 265 -11.46 -15.25 10.24
CA GLU A 265 -12.75 -15.79 10.59
C GLU A 265 -12.66 -17.25 10.14
N GLU A 266 -12.50 -18.16 11.10
CA GLU A 266 -12.75 -19.57 10.88
C GLU A 266 -14.12 -19.60 10.20
N GLU A 267 -14.14 -19.85 8.89
CA GLU A 267 -15.34 -20.28 8.18
C GLU A 267 -15.74 -21.57 8.89
N THR A 268 -16.51 -21.45 9.98
CA THR A 268 -17.38 -22.50 10.46
C THR A 268 -18.23 -22.85 9.26
N GLU A 269 -17.86 -23.94 8.59
CA GLU A 269 -18.61 -24.65 7.57
C GLU A 269 -19.94 -25.16 8.16
N ASP A 270 -20.77 -24.27 8.69
CA ASP A 270 -22.17 -24.53 8.99
C ASP A 270 -23.01 -24.01 7.82
N ALA A 271 -22.73 -24.54 6.63
CA ALA A 271 -23.71 -24.52 5.57
C ALA A 271 -24.76 -25.60 5.91
N PRO A 272 -26.02 -25.24 6.22
CA PRO A 272 -27.07 -26.25 6.28
C PRO A 272 -27.16 -26.87 4.89
N ALA A 273 -27.12 -28.21 4.83
CA ALA A 273 -27.49 -28.97 3.66
C ALA A 273 -28.91 -28.53 3.25
N ASP A 274 -28.98 -27.70 2.22
CA ASP A 274 -30.22 -27.40 1.52
C ASP A 274 -30.31 -28.41 0.38
N ASP A 275 -31.09 -29.45 0.65
CA ASP A 275 -31.39 -30.57 -0.23
C ASP A 275 -32.29 -30.09 -1.38
N GLY A 276 -31.76 -29.23 -2.24
CA GLY A 276 -32.44 -28.68 -3.41
C GLY A 276 -32.14 -29.51 -4.66
N GLU A 277 -32.85 -30.61 -4.81
CA GLU A 277 -32.92 -31.44 -6.00
C GLU A 277 -33.36 -30.61 -7.22
N SER A 278 -32.42 -30.26 -8.11
CA SER A 278 -32.72 -29.73 -9.43
C SER A 278 -31.88 -30.44 -10.49
N ASP A 279 -32.50 -31.41 -11.14
CA ASP A 279 -32.05 -32.01 -12.39
C ASP A 279 -31.99 -30.93 -13.48
N GLU A 280 -30.78 -30.47 -13.85
CA GLU A 280 -30.55 -29.85 -15.15
C GLU A 280 -29.45 -30.57 -15.93
N GLU A 281 -29.92 -31.09 -17.06
CA GLU A 281 -29.29 -31.98 -18.02
C GLU A 281 -28.13 -31.29 -18.76
N ALA A 282 -26.93 -31.85 -18.63
CA ALA A 282 -25.74 -31.38 -19.33
C ALA A 282 -25.79 -31.72 -20.83
N PRO A 283 -25.55 -30.75 -21.76
CA PRO A 283 -25.37 -31.08 -23.16
C PRO A 283 -23.93 -31.53 -23.45
N LYS A 284 -23.82 -32.67 -24.15
CA LYS A 284 -22.60 -33.32 -24.59
C LYS A 284 -21.75 -32.42 -25.52
N PRO A 285 -20.40 -32.51 -25.48
CA PRO A 285 -19.55 -31.82 -26.46
C PRO A 285 -19.48 -32.60 -27.78
N ALA A 286 -19.76 -31.92 -28.89
CA ALA A 286 -19.46 -32.43 -30.23
C ALA A 286 -18.05 -31.99 -30.68
N PRO A 287 -17.32 -32.82 -31.45
CA PRO A 287 -16.01 -32.47 -32.00
C PRO A 287 -16.15 -31.83 -33.38
N PHE A 288 -15.50 -30.69 -33.66
CA PHE A 288 -15.23 -30.25 -35.04
C PHE A 288 -14.14 -29.15 -35.02
N PHE A 289 -12.92 -29.43 -35.49
CA PHE A 289 -12.40 -29.27 -36.85
C PHE A 289 -12.00 -27.82 -37.20
N GLY A 290 -10.73 -27.68 -37.60
CA GLY A 290 -10.05 -26.43 -37.86
C GLY A 290 -10.64 -25.57 -38.98
N GLY A 291 -10.39 -24.27 -38.84
CA GLY A 291 -10.65 -23.26 -39.85
C GLY A 291 -10.43 -21.87 -39.28
N GLY A 292 -9.31 -21.24 -39.64
CA GLY A 292 -8.93 -19.91 -39.15
C GLY A 292 -10.04 -18.88 -39.36
N ARG A 293 -10.41 -18.18 -38.29
CA ARG A 293 -11.28 -17.02 -38.35
C ARG A 293 -10.54 -15.80 -37.83
N LYS A 294 -10.65 -14.74 -38.62
CA LYS A 294 -10.11 -13.41 -38.36
C LYS A 294 -10.66 -12.89 -37.04
N LEU A 295 -9.78 -12.36 -36.20
CA LEU A 295 -10.10 -11.65 -34.97
C LEU A 295 -10.93 -10.41 -35.32
N GLU A 296 -12.24 -10.46 -35.07
CA GLU A 296 -13.06 -9.25 -34.99
C GLU A 296 -12.66 -8.49 -33.72
N SER A 297 -12.39 -7.19 -33.86
CA SER A 297 -11.89 -6.35 -32.77
C SER A 297 -12.92 -6.26 -31.64
N ALA A 298 -12.46 -6.21 -30.39
CA ALA A 298 -13.31 -6.09 -29.21
C ALA A 298 -14.25 -4.87 -29.25
N ALA A 299 -13.91 -3.83 -30.02
CA ALA A 299 -14.76 -2.65 -30.24
C ALA A 299 -16.08 -2.99 -30.94
N THR A 300 -16.06 -3.92 -31.90
CA THR A 300 -17.25 -4.36 -32.65
C THR A 300 -18.19 -5.25 -31.83
N VAL A 301 -17.66 -5.94 -30.82
CA VAL A 301 -18.46 -6.77 -29.90
C VAL A 301 -19.17 -5.89 -28.86
N ALA A 302 -18.49 -4.88 -28.33
CA ALA A 302 -19.07 -3.92 -27.40
C ALA A 302 -20.19 -3.07 -28.04
N GLU A 303 -20.01 -2.66 -29.31
CA GLU A 303 -21.03 -1.89 -30.03
C GLU A 303 -22.30 -2.72 -30.29
N ARG A 304 -22.16 -4.05 -30.49
CA ARG A 304 -23.31 -4.96 -30.65
C ARG A 304 -24.11 -5.15 -29.37
N GLN A 305 -23.44 -5.26 -28.22
CA GLN A 305 -24.10 -5.39 -26.92
C GLN A 305 -24.91 -4.14 -26.55
N VAL A 306 -24.35 -2.95 -26.78
CA VAL A 306 -25.06 -1.69 -26.52
C VAL A 306 -26.29 -1.54 -27.43
N ARG A 307 -26.19 -1.99 -28.70
CA ARG A 307 -27.33 -1.97 -29.63
C ARG A 307 -28.43 -2.97 -29.26
N GLN A 308 -28.09 -4.09 -28.61
CA GLN A 308 -29.07 -5.08 -28.14
C GLN A 308 -29.84 -4.55 -26.92
N GLN A 309 -29.16 -3.97 -25.95
CA GLN A 309 -29.80 -3.37 -24.77
C GLN A 309 -30.73 -2.19 -25.13
N LEU A 310 -30.33 -1.35 -26.10
CA LEU A 310 -31.18 -0.28 -26.62
C LEU A 310 -32.40 -0.78 -27.40
N LYS A 311 -32.35 -1.99 -27.96
CA LYS A 311 -33.48 -2.60 -28.70
C LYS A 311 -34.47 -3.26 -27.73
N GLU A 312 -33.99 -3.80 -26.62
CA GLU A 312 -34.83 -4.35 -25.54
C GLU A 312 -35.58 -3.26 -24.78
N GLN A 313 -34.94 -2.11 -24.51
CA GLN A 313 -35.62 -0.97 -23.88
C GLN A 313 -36.69 -0.31 -24.77
N ARG A 314 -36.65 -0.54 -26.09
CA ARG A 314 -37.58 0.08 -27.05
C ARG A 314 -38.69 -0.85 -27.55
N GLY A 315 -38.67 -2.12 -27.15
CA GLY A 315 -39.60 -3.16 -27.63
C GLY A 315 -40.85 -3.40 -26.78
N GLY A 316 -40.92 -2.87 -25.57
CA GLY A 316 -42.00 -3.17 -24.62
C GLY A 316 -43.20 -2.21 -24.69
N SER A 317 -43.95 -2.15 -25.79
CA SER A 317 -45.34 -1.66 -25.77
C SER A 317 -46.02 -1.80 -27.14
N ALA A 318 -46.66 -2.94 -27.40
CA ALA A 318 -47.76 -2.99 -28.37
C ALA A 318 -48.69 -4.20 -28.13
N LYS A 319 -49.96 -3.87 -27.86
CA LYS A 319 -51.19 -4.67 -28.05
C LYS A 319 -51.51 -5.78 -27.03
N LEU A 320 -52.55 -5.54 -26.22
CA LEU A 320 -53.91 -6.04 -26.51
C LEU A 320 -54.91 -5.46 -25.50
N ALA A 321 -55.93 -4.77 -26.01
CA ALA A 321 -57.12 -4.36 -25.27
C ALA A 321 -58.22 -5.40 -25.49
N VAL A 322 -58.75 -5.98 -24.41
CA VAL A 322 -60.05 -6.66 -24.36
C VAL A 322 -60.74 -6.28 -23.05
N ALA A 323 -62.06 -6.09 -23.16
CA ALA A 323 -63.03 -5.47 -22.25
C ALA A 323 -63.23 -6.16 -20.87
N PRO A 324 -63.97 -5.54 -19.92
CA PRO A 324 -63.86 -5.82 -18.49
C PRO A 324 -64.90 -6.83 -17.98
N ALA A 325 -64.51 -7.66 -17.01
CA ALA A 325 -65.42 -8.47 -16.20
C ALA A 325 -65.12 -8.30 -14.70
N LYS A 326 -66.18 -7.88 -13.97
CA LYS A 326 -66.55 -8.13 -12.56
C LYS A 326 -65.46 -8.53 -11.54
N PRO A 327 -65.38 -7.87 -10.37
CA PRO A 327 -64.67 -8.41 -9.21
C PRO A 327 -65.58 -9.27 -8.32
N PRO A 328 -65.07 -10.36 -7.72
CA PRO A 328 -65.62 -10.92 -6.50
C PRO A 328 -64.79 -10.52 -5.26
N ALA A 329 -65.55 -10.32 -4.20
CA ALA A 329 -65.24 -10.29 -2.77
C ALA A 329 -63.93 -10.94 -2.26
N GLY A 330 -63.38 -10.33 -1.19
CA GLY A 330 -62.45 -10.96 -0.24
C GLY A 330 -61.40 -9.99 0.27
N SER A 331 -61.68 -9.21 1.32
CA SER A 331 -61.27 -9.49 2.71
C SER A 331 -59.76 -9.28 3.01
N ALA A 332 -59.43 -8.15 3.63
CA ALA A 332 -58.55 -8.12 4.81
C ALA A 332 -58.71 -6.78 5.55
N ARG A 333 -59.28 -6.86 6.75
CA ARG A 333 -59.34 -5.80 7.76
C ARG A 333 -57.92 -5.50 8.28
N LEU A 334 -57.53 -4.24 8.33
CA LEU A 334 -56.62 -3.74 9.36
C LEU A 334 -57.25 -2.49 10.01
N LEU A 335 -57.41 -2.60 11.32
CA LEU A 335 -58.00 -1.61 12.22
C LEU A 335 -56.99 -0.50 12.47
N ALA A 336 -57.35 0.74 12.15
CA ALA A 336 -56.67 1.94 12.63
C ALA A 336 -57.68 2.85 13.34
N ALA A 337 -57.38 3.17 14.59
CA ALA A 337 -58.22 3.93 15.51
C ALA A 337 -58.32 5.42 15.12
N PRO A 338 -59.48 6.09 15.33
CA PRO A 338 -59.61 7.53 15.16
C PRO A 338 -59.37 8.33 16.47
N PRO A 339 -58.82 9.56 16.39
CA PRO A 339 -58.65 10.44 17.55
C PRO A 339 -59.95 11.13 17.99
N PRO A 340 -60.03 11.63 19.24
CA PRO A 340 -61.26 12.09 19.87
C PRO A 340 -61.76 13.46 19.38
N ARG A 341 -63.08 13.60 19.41
CA ARG A 341 -63.91 14.77 19.10
C ARG A 341 -63.64 15.95 20.05
N PRO A 342 -63.84 17.20 19.60
CA PRO A 342 -64.24 18.29 20.48
C PRO A 342 -65.70 18.72 20.25
N GLY A 343 -66.40 18.92 21.36
CA GLY A 343 -67.24 20.11 21.57
C GLY A 343 -68.54 20.24 20.78
N THR A 344 -69.62 19.73 21.36
CA THR A 344 -70.99 20.17 21.11
C THR A 344 -71.15 21.68 21.36
N GLN A 345 -71.48 22.46 20.32
CA GLN A 345 -72.18 23.74 20.47
C GLN A 345 -73.59 23.63 19.89
N ARG A 346 -74.55 23.76 20.79
CA ARG A 346 -75.99 23.73 20.56
C ARG A 346 -76.43 25.14 20.14
N GLY A 347 -76.54 25.37 18.84
CA GLY A 347 -76.91 26.66 18.26
C GLY A 347 -78.14 26.58 17.36
N ARG A 348 -79.29 27.00 17.89
CA ARG A 348 -80.39 27.70 17.20
C ARG A 348 -80.87 27.11 15.85
N ARG A 349 -81.92 26.28 15.92
CA ARG A 349 -82.82 25.99 14.78
C ARG A 349 -83.47 27.30 14.32
N GLN A 350 -83.07 27.82 13.16
CA GLN A 350 -83.93 28.69 12.35
C GLN A 350 -84.76 27.76 11.46
N ALA A 351 -86.07 27.90 11.54
CA ALA A 351 -87.00 27.24 10.63
C ALA A 351 -86.79 27.87 9.24
N VAL A 352 -86.18 27.11 8.33
CA VAL A 352 -86.12 27.47 6.91
C VAL A 352 -87.44 27.03 6.32
N GLU A 353 -88.19 28.02 5.83
CA GLU A 353 -89.45 27.87 5.12
C GLU A 353 -89.19 27.09 3.83
N GLU A 354 -89.69 25.85 3.78
CA GLU A 354 -89.50 24.93 2.66
C GLU A 354 -90.44 25.35 1.52
N VAL A 355 -89.93 26.21 0.63
CA VAL A 355 -90.62 26.62 -0.60
C VAL A 355 -90.77 25.38 -1.47
N VAL A 356 -92.02 24.90 -1.60
CA VAL A 356 -92.38 23.75 -2.44
C VAL A 356 -92.19 24.14 -3.90
N GLU A 357 -90.98 23.92 -4.43
CA GLU A 357 -90.66 24.11 -5.85
C GLU A 357 -91.32 23.02 -6.71
N ASP A 358 -91.85 23.44 -7.87
CA ASP A 358 -92.50 22.57 -8.85
C ASP A 358 -91.51 21.50 -9.38
N PRO A 359 -91.82 20.19 -9.31
CA PRO A 359 -90.91 19.10 -9.69
C PRO A 359 -90.29 19.19 -11.09
N ARG A 360 -90.88 19.95 -12.02
CA ARG A 360 -90.32 20.17 -13.36
C ARG A 360 -89.14 21.15 -13.38
N GLU A 361 -89.16 22.17 -12.53
CA GLU A 361 -88.07 23.15 -12.44
C GLU A 361 -86.84 22.53 -11.78
N ARG A 362 -87.04 21.70 -10.76
CA ARG A 362 -85.97 20.95 -10.11
C ARG A 362 -85.20 20.07 -11.10
N ARG A 363 -85.89 19.35 -11.99
CA ARG A 363 -85.23 18.52 -13.02
C ARG A 363 -84.45 19.34 -14.05
N ARG A 364 -84.91 20.55 -14.40
CA ARG A 364 -84.16 21.44 -15.31
C ARG A 364 -82.89 21.95 -14.65
N ARG A 365 -82.96 22.38 -13.38
CA ARG A 365 -81.78 22.80 -12.61
C ARG A 365 -80.78 21.66 -12.42
N GLU A 366 -81.25 20.46 -12.07
CA GLU A 366 -80.38 19.28 -11.95
C GLU A 366 -79.69 18.92 -13.28
N GLN A 367 -80.38 19.02 -14.42
CA GLN A 367 -79.79 18.80 -15.75
C GLN A 367 -78.79 19.89 -16.15
N GLU A 368 -79.06 21.16 -15.81
CA GLU A 368 -78.13 22.27 -16.06
C GLU A 368 -76.88 22.17 -15.19
N GLU A 369 -77.03 21.80 -13.91
CA GLU A 369 -75.91 21.53 -13.02
C GLU A 369 -75.09 20.32 -13.48
N GLU A 370 -75.73 19.25 -13.98
CA GLU A 370 -75.00 18.10 -14.51
C GLU A 370 -74.22 18.46 -15.78
N ARG A 371 -74.79 19.28 -16.67
CA ARG A 371 -74.09 19.80 -17.85
C ARG A 371 -72.95 20.73 -17.47
N ALA A 372 -73.13 21.59 -16.47
CA ALA A 372 -72.07 22.46 -15.95
C ALA A 372 -70.93 21.65 -15.33
N ARG A 373 -71.25 20.59 -14.56
CA ARG A 373 -70.23 19.68 -14.00
C ARG A 373 -69.48 18.92 -15.08
N LYS A 374 -70.17 18.41 -16.10
CA LYS A 374 -69.55 17.74 -17.26
C LYS A 374 -68.66 18.69 -18.06
N ALA A 375 -69.08 19.94 -18.25
CA ALA A 375 -68.28 20.96 -18.92
C ALA A 375 -67.02 21.31 -18.10
N ALA A 376 -67.16 21.51 -16.79
CA ALA A 376 -66.03 21.79 -15.89
C ALA A 376 -65.05 20.60 -15.81
N GLU A 377 -65.56 19.36 -15.80
CA GLU A 377 -64.72 18.16 -15.81
C GLU A 377 -63.98 18.01 -17.16
N ALA A 378 -64.64 18.31 -18.28
CA ALA A 378 -64.01 18.29 -19.60
C ALA A 378 -62.92 19.38 -19.73
N GLU A 379 -63.16 20.57 -19.19
CA GLU A 379 -62.19 21.67 -19.16
C GLU A 379 -61.00 21.33 -18.26
N ALA A 380 -61.23 20.76 -17.08
CA ALA A 380 -60.17 20.29 -16.18
C ALA A 380 -59.30 19.22 -16.84
N LYS A 381 -59.92 18.23 -17.52
CA LYS A 381 -59.19 17.20 -18.27
C LYS A 381 -58.40 17.78 -19.45
N ALA A 382 -58.93 18.80 -20.13
CA ALA A 382 -58.21 19.48 -21.21
C ALA A 382 -57.01 20.29 -20.68
N ALA A 383 -57.15 20.95 -19.52
CA ALA A 383 -56.08 21.68 -18.86
C ALA A 383 -54.97 20.73 -18.37
N GLU A 384 -55.34 19.60 -17.77
CA GLU A 384 -54.38 18.57 -17.34
C GLU A 384 -53.63 17.96 -18.53
N ALA A 385 -54.34 17.64 -19.63
CA ALA A 385 -53.71 17.14 -20.84
C ALA A 385 -52.74 18.15 -21.47
N LYS A 386 -53.07 19.45 -21.40
CA LYS A 386 -52.17 20.52 -21.86
C LYS A 386 -50.93 20.65 -20.97
N ALA A 387 -51.10 20.63 -19.65
CA ALA A 387 -49.99 20.67 -18.69
C ALA A 387 -49.07 19.44 -18.82
N ALA A 388 -49.64 18.25 -19.08
CA ALA A 388 -48.86 17.04 -19.32
C ALA A 388 -48.02 17.12 -20.61
N ARG A 389 -48.56 17.70 -21.69
CA ARG A 389 -47.81 17.93 -22.94
C ARG A 389 -46.68 18.94 -22.74
N GLU A 390 -46.93 20.03 -22.03
CA GLU A 390 -45.92 21.05 -21.73
C GLU A 390 -44.77 20.47 -20.89
N ARG A 391 -45.07 19.65 -19.88
CA ARG A 391 -44.03 18.95 -19.09
C ARG A 391 -43.21 17.97 -19.93
N ALA A 392 -43.85 17.21 -20.82
CA ALA A 392 -43.16 16.29 -21.72
C ALA A 392 -42.27 17.01 -22.75
N GLU A 393 -42.67 18.20 -23.20
CA GLU A 393 -41.85 19.04 -24.07
C GLU A 393 -40.66 19.67 -23.33
N ALA A 394 -40.87 20.16 -22.11
CA ALA A 394 -39.82 20.69 -21.25
C ALA A 394 -38.77 19.61 -20.90
N GLU A 395 -39.20 18.38 -20.61
CA GLU A 395 -38.30 17.25 -20.35
C GLU A 395 -37.44 16.92 -21.58
N ARG A 396 -38.04 16.87 -22.78
CA ARG A 396 -37.30 16.66 -24.04
C ARG A 396 -36.31 17.79 -24.33
N GLN A 397 -36.62 19.03 -23.96
CA GLN A 397 -35.69 20.15 -24.09
C GLN A 397 -34.51 20.00 -23.12
N ALA A 398 -34.77 19.68 -21.85
CA ALA A 398 -33.73 19.44 -20.86
C ALA A 398 -32.81 18.27 -21.24
N GLU A 399 -33.34 17.20 -21.84
CA GLU A 399 -32.52 16.10 -22.37
C GLU A 399 -31.62 16.54 -23.53
N ARG A 400 -32.12 17.37 -24.45
CA ARG A 400 -31.32 17.91 -25.56
C ARG A 400 -30.20 18.82 -25.06
N GLU A 401 -30.46 19.64 -24.05
CA GLU A 401 -29.46 20.49 -23.40
C GLU A 401 -28.39 19.66 -22.70
N LYS A 402 -28.79 18.62 -21.96
CA LYS A 402 -27.83 17.66 -21.36
C LYS A 402 -26.96 16.98 -22.41
N GLN A 403 -27.55 16.53 -23.53
CA GLN A 403 -26.79 15.93 -24.62
C GLN A 403 -25.86 16.92 -25.31
N ALA A 404 -26.27 18.18 -25.46
CA ALA A 404 -25.42 19.24 -26.01
C ALA A 404 -24.23 19.54 -25.08
N ALA A 405 -24.46 19.66 -23.77
CA ALA A 405 -23.42 19.87 -22.77
C ALA A 405 -22.39 18.72 -22.74
N ILE A 406 -22.86 17.47 -22.81
CA ILE A 406 -21.97 16.30 -22.89
C ILE A 406 -21.11 16.34 -24.17
N LYS A 407 -21.70 16.68 -25.33
CA LYS A 407 -20.95 16.83 -26.58
C LYS A 407 -19.91 17.95 -26.50
N GLU A 408 -20.23 19.07 -25.86
CA GLU A 408 -19.29 20.17 -25.66
C GLU A 408 -18.12 19.76 -24.74
N LEU A 409 -18.39 19.03 -23.65
CA LEU A 409 -17.33 18.49 -22.78
C LEU A 409 -16.43 17.51 -23.52
N LEU A 410 -17.00 16.61 -24.33
CA LEU A 410 -16.22 15.69 -25.15
C LEU A 410 -15.35 16.42 -26.18
N ALA A 411 -15.86 17.50 -26.79
CA ALA A 411 -15.08 18.33 -27.70
C ALA A 411 -13.93 19.05 -26.98
N LYS A 412 -14.16 19.57 -25.77
CA LYS A 412 -13.10 20.18 -24.94
C LYS A 412 -12.01 19.18 -24.59
N LEU A 413 -12.38 17.99 -24.09
CA LEU A 413 -11.43 16.93 -23.76
C LEU A 413 -10.64 16.45 -24.99
N ALA A 414 -11.29 16.34 -26.15
CA ALA A 414 -10.60 15.97 -27.39
C ALA A 414 -9.57 17.03 -27.83
N ASN A 415 -9.85 18.31 -27.61
CA ASN A 415 -8.89 19.39 -27.89
C ASN A 415 -7.73 19.39 -26.89
N GLU A 416 -8.01 19.20 -25.60
CA GLU A 416 -6.97 19.08 -24.56
C GLU A 416 -6.04 17.89 -24.83
N ILE A 417 -6.58 16.73 -25.24
CA ILE A 417 -5.76 15.57 -25.65
C ILE A 417 -4.86 15.92 -26.83
N LYS A 418 -5.34 16.64 -27.84
CA LYS A 418 -4.53 17.07 -28.99
C LYS A 418 -3.43 18.04 -28.58
N GLU A 419 -3.72 18.98 -27.69
CA GLU A 419 -2.75 19.93 -27.14
C GLU A 419 -1.64 19.20 -26.36
N ARG A 420 -2.01 18.29 -25.44
CA ARG A 420 -1.05 17.45 -24.71
C ARG A 420 -0.22 16.55 -25.62
N GLN A 421 -0.81 16.05 -26.71
CA GLN A 421 -0.07 15.28 -27.72
C GLN A 421 0.93 16.14 -28.51
N ALA A 422 0.61 17.41 -28.75
CA ALA A 422 1.53 18.36 -29.36
C ALA A 422 2.69 18.69 -28.41
N GLU A 423 2.39 19.02 -27.15
CA GLU A 423 3.38 19.25 -26.08
C GLU A 423 4.33 18.04 -25.93
N ALA A 424 3.79 16.82 -25.89
CA ALA A 424 4.60 15.62 -25.76
C ALA A 424 5.52 15.39 -26.98
N ARG A 425 5.07 15.74 -28.19
CA ARG A 425 5.90 15.65 -29.40
C ARG A 425 7.01 16.69 -29.40
N ASP A 426 6.75 17.89 -28.89
CA ASP A 426 7.76 18.93 -28.80
C ASP A 426 8.78 18.62 -27.70
N ALA A 427 8.35 18.15 -26.53
CA ALA A 427 9.25 17.63 -25.50
C ALA A 427 10.13 16.46 -26.00
N LEU A 428 9.58 15.57 -26.85
CA LEU A 428 10.35 14.50 -27.46
C LEU A 428 11.40 15.01 -28.46
N LYS A 429 11.12 16.10 -29.18
CA LYS A 429 12.14 16.76 -30.03
C LYS A 429 13.23 17.39 -29.18
N GLU A 430 12.87 18.10 -28.11
CA GLU A 430 13.83 18.67 -27.16
C GLU A 430 14.72 17.60 -26.55
N LEU A 431 14.14 16.48 -26.10
CA LEU A 431 14.91 15.33 -25.60
C LEU A 431 15.87 14.78 -26.66
N LYS A 432 15.46 14.67 -27.93
CA LYS A 432 16.37 14.23 -29.01
C LYS A 432 17.50 15.21 -29.27
N ASP A 433 17.28 16.51 -29.12
CA ASP A 433 18.33 17.52 -29.29
C ASP A 433 19.26 17.56 -28.07
N VAL A 434 18.75 17.30 -26.87
CA VAL A 434 19.55 17.02 -25.66
C VAL A 434 20.36 15.73 -25.82
N GLU A 435 19.78 14.65 -26.34
CA GLU A 435 20.51 13.40 -26.63
C GLU A 435 21.63 13.61 -27.65
N LYS A 436 21.39 14.39 -28.71
CA LYS A 436 22.45 14.72 -29.68
C LYS A 436 23.57 15.54 -29.06
N SER A 437 23.25 16.54 -28.24
CA SER A 437 24.24 17.39 -27.58
C SER A 437 25.01 16.67 -26.46
N THR A 438 24.34 15.79 -25.72
CA THR A 438 24.99 14.91 -24.72
C THR A 438 25.82 13.82 -25.38
N ALA A 439 25.41 13.27 -26.54
CA ALA A 439 26.23 12.34 -27.30
C ALA A 439 27.52 12.98 -27.83
N SER A 440 27.51 14.26 -28.21
CA SER A 440 28.76 15.00 -28.49
C SER A 440 29.61 15.18 -27.23
N GLY A 441 29.02 15.53 -26.08
CA GLY A 441 29.74 15.65 -24.82
C GLY A 441 30.33 14.31 -24.32
N LEU A 442 29.66 13.19 -24.59
CA LEU A 442 30.15 11.85 -24.22
C LEU A 442 31.43 11.50 -24.99
N LYS A 443 31.53 11.86 -26.27
CA LYS A 443 32.76 11.66 -27.06
C LYS A 443 33.94 12.50 -26.55
N GLU A 444 33.68 13.75 -26.16
CA GLU A 444 34.71 14.61 -25.56
C GLU A 444 35.17 14.06 -24.19
N SER A 445 34.24 13.52 -23.39
CA SER A 445 34.56 12.90 -22.11
C SER A 445 35.40 11.61 -22.27
N GLN A 446 35.13 10.81 -23.29
CA GLN A 446 35.93 9.62 -23.62
C GLN A 446 37.33 10.01 -24.11
N GLY A 447 37.45 11.06 -24.92
CA GLY A 447 38.74 11.63 -25.31
C GLY A 447 39.54 12.17 -24.12
N ALA A 448 38.88 12.81 -23.15
CA ALA A 448 39.53 13.27 -21.92
C ALA A 448 40.02 12.10 -21.03
N ARG A 449 39.25 11.01 -20.95
CA ARG A 449 39.66 9.79 -20.23
C ARG A 449 40.88 9.12 -20.86
N ALA A 450 40.94 9.02 -22.19
CA ALA A 450 42.11 8.48 -22.89
C ALA A 450 43.39 9.29 -22.61
N ARG A 451 43.28 10.62 -22.58
CA ARG A 451 44.42 11.51 -22.23
C ARG A 451 44.86 11.36 -20.77
N LEU A 452 43.93 11.08 -19.85
CA LEU A 452 44.26 10.80 -18.46
C LEU A 452 45.01 9.47 -18.32
N GLU A 453 44.57 8.43 -19.02
CA GLU A 453 45.24 7.13 -19.02
C GLU A 453 46.66 7.20 -19.59
N GLU A 454 46.87 7.97 -20.66
CA GLU A 454 48.20 8.26 -21.22
C GLU A 454 49.09 9.00 -20.22
N ALA A 455 48.57 10.05 -19.57
CA ALA A 455 49.30 10.80 -18.55
C ALA A 455 49.66 9.94 -17.32
N GLU A 456 48.79 9.03 -16.89
CA GLU A 456 49.09 8.06 -15.84
C GLU A 456 50.20 7.08 -16.24
N GLY A 457 50.24 6.67 -17.51
CA GLY A 457 51.32 5.87 -18.08
C GLY A 457 52.67 6.59 -18.00
N ASP A 458 52.71 7.87 -18.38
CA ASP A 458 53.92 8.69 -18.32
C ASP A 458 54.42 8.88 -16.88
N VAL A 459 53.52 9.13 -15.92
CA VAL A 459 53.88 9.26 -14.51
C VAL A 459 54.51 7.96 -13.98
N LYS A 460 53.97 6.79 -14.35
CA LYS A 460 54.55 5.49 -13.98
C LYS A 460 55.94 5.30 -14.59
N SER A 461 56.12 5.65 -15.87
CA SER A 461 57.42 5.61 -16.54
C SER A 461 58.45 6.50 -15.85
N ILE A 462 58.08 7.75 -15.53
CA ILE A 462 58.93 8.69 -14.81
C ILE A 462 59.28 8.17 -13.41
N SER A 463 58.31 7.58 -12.69
CA SER A 463 58.56 6.97 -11.38
C SER A 463 59.59 5.84 -11.48
N MET A 464 59.44 4.95 -12.47
CA MET A 464 60.41 3.86 -12.70
C MET A 464 61.81 4.39 -13.05
N GLN A 465 61.89 5.45 -13.86
CA GLN A 465 63.15 6.12 -14.17
C GLN A 465 63.80 6.73 -12.92
N LEU A 466 63.00 7.36 -12.06
CA LEU A 466 63.46 7.96 -10.80
C LEU A 466 63.99 6.89 -9.83
N ASP A 467 63.30 5.75 -9.71
CA ASP A 467 63.76 4.61 -8.91
C ASP A 467 65.08 4.03 -9.45
N SER A 468 65.21 3.90 -10.78
CA SER A 468 66.45 3.45 -11.41
C SER A 468 67.61 4.43 -11.20
N ALA A 469 67.34 5.73 -11.22
CA ALA A 469 68.32 6.77 -10.96
C ALA A 469 68.74 6.79 -9.49
N ALA A 470 67.80 6.56 -8.57
CA ALA A 470 68.08 6.43 -7.14
C ALA A 470 68.97 5.21 -6.86
N ALA A 471 68.71 4.08 -7.53
CA ALA A 471 69.56 2.89 -7.44
C ALA A 471 71.00 3.16 -7.92
N LYS A 472 71.15 3.77 -9.11
CA LYS A 472 72.47 4.17 -9.65
C LYS A 472 73.20 5.14 -8.74
N LYS A 473 72.50 6.11 -8.13
CA LYS A 473 73.09 7.04 -7.16
C LYS A 473 73.64 6.29 -5.94
N LYS A 474 72.89 5.31 -5.42
CA LYS A 474 73.31 4.50 -4.26
C LYS A 474 74.54 3.64 -4.59
N GLU A 475 74.61 3.07 -5.79
CA GLU A 475 75.79 2.35 -6.27
C GLU A 475 77.01 3.26 -6.41
N ALA A 476 76.84 4.45 -6.99
CA ALA A 476 77.90 5.44 -7.11
C ALA A 476 78.41 5.93 -5.75
N GLU A 477 77.51 6.13 -4.78
CA GLU A 477 77.87 6.49 -3.41
C GLU A 477 78.66 5.37 -2.70
N LYS A 478 78.26 4.11 -2.91
CA LYS A 478 79.01 2.95 -2.42
C LYS A 478 80.41 2.89 -3.03
N ALA A 479 80.53 3.03 -4.35
CA ALA A 479 81.83 3.03 -5.03
C ALA A 479 82.73 4.20 -4.58
N ALA A 480 82.16 5.38 -4.34
CA ALA A 480 82.89 6.53 -3.82
C ALA A 480 83.41 6.28 -2.39
N ASN A 481 82.64 5.60 -1.54
CA ASN A 481 83.06 5.24 -0.19
C ASN A 481 84.17 4.16 -0.22
N GLU A 482 84.04 3.14 -1.08
CA GLU A 482 85.09 2.12 -1.30
C GLU A 482 86.40 2.77 -1.80
N ALA A 483 86.31 3.72 -2.74
CA ALA A 483 87.48 4.46 -3.22
C ALA A 483 88.14 5.31 -2.10
N LYS A 484 87.34 5.96 -1.25
CA LYS A 484 87.87 6.70 -0.08
C LYS A 484 88.60 5.77 0.89
N GLU A 485 88.05 4.60 1.17
CA GLU A 485 88.69 3.59 2.02
C GLU A 485 90.03 3.11 1.44
N GLN A 486 90.10 2.90 0.13
CA GLN A 486 91.35 2.56 -0.57
C GLN A 486 92.40 3.67 -0.45
N VAL A 487 92.02 4.94 -0.60
CA VAL A 487 92.94 6.07 -0.42
C VAL A 487 93.44 6.15 1.01
N VAL A 488 92.56 6.00 2.01
CA VAL A 488 92.95 5.97 3.43
C VAL A 488 93.91 4.80 3.72
N ALA A 489 93.67 3.63 3.14
CA ALA A 489 94.54 2.47 3.28
C ALA A 489 95.92 2.70 2.63
N ALA A 490 95.96 3.29 1.43
CA ALA A 490 97.20 3.64 0.74
C ALA A 490 98.00 4.69 1.51
N GLU A 491 97.35 5.72 2.05
CA GLU A 491 97.99 6.74 2.88
C GLU A 491 98.58 6.12 4.16
N LYS A 492 97.83 5.25 4.83
CA LYS A 492 98.31 4.49 5.99
C LYS A 492 99.53 3.63 5.65
N ALA A 493 99.51 2.95 4.51
CA ALA A 493 100.64 2.14 4.03
C ALA A 493 101.88 3.00 3.70
N LEU A 494 101.69 4.18 3.10
CA LEU A 494 102.77 5.13 2.82
C LEU A 494 103.40 5.65 4.11
N ARG A 495 102.57 6.07 5.09
CA ARG A 495 103.05 6.49 6.43
C ARG A 495 103.83 5.37 7.12
N ALA A 496 103.36 4.13 7.03
CA ALA A 496 104.08 2.97 7.56
C ALA A 496 105.45 2.78 6.90
N ARG A 497 105.56 2.94 5.57
CA ARG A 497 106.84 2.89 4.84
C ARG A 497 107.80 4.01 5.25
N ILE A 498 107.30 5.24 5.38
CA ILE A 498 108.11 6.39 5.84
C ILE A 498 108.65 6.12 7.25
N ASN A 499 107.80 5.65 8.16
CA ASN A 499 108.18 5.29 9.53
C ASN A 499 109.21 4.15 9.57
N ALA A 500 109.10 3.17 8.67
CA ALA A 500 110.08 2.08 8.57
C ALA A 500 111.43 2.53 8.00
N ALA A 501 111.47 3.57 7.17
CA ALA A 501 112.71 4.10 6.57
C ALA A 501 113.48 5.07 7.49
N LEU A 502 112.79 5.75 8.42
CA LEU A 502 113.37 6.72 9.36
C LEU A 502 114.59 6.19 10.16
N PRO A 503 114.60 4.96 10.72
CA PRO A 503 115.76 4.43 11.45
C PRO A 503 117.01 4.24 10.59
N ALA A 504 116.86 4.00 9.29
CA ALA A 504 117.98 3.82 8.36
C ALA A 504 118.63 5.16 7.98
N LEU A 505 117.86 6.26 8.02
CA LEU A 505 118.36 7.62 7.78
C LEU A 505 119.11 8.22 8.98
N VAL A 506 118.81 7.77 10.21
CA VAL A 506 119.47 8.27 11.45
C VAL A 506 120.81 7.57 11.72
N ARG A 507 121.16 6.51 10.98
CA ARG A 507 122.44 5.76 11.10
C ARG A 507 123.51 6.13 10.06
N LYS A 508 123.26 7.14 9.23
CA LYS A 508 124.25 7.81 8.38
C LYS A 508 124.45 9.22 8.93
#